data_AF-A0A0K9PR06-F1
#
_entry.id   AF-A0A0K9PR06-F1
#
_cell.length_a   1.000
_cell.length_b   1.000
_cell.length_c   1.000
_cell.angle_alpha   90.00
_cell.angle_beta   90.00
_cell.angle_gamma   90.00
#
_symmetry.space_group_name_H-M   'P 1'
#
loop_
_entity.id
_entity.type
_entity.pdbx_description
1 polymer ?
#
loop_
_entity_poly.entity_id
_entity_poly.type
_entity_poly.pdbx_seq_one_letter_code
_entity_poly.pdbx_strand_id
1 'polypeptide(L)'
;MGEGGKREVEIVVKTVGPSRPTKIRIESPIEVVELRKVVAAKGCHSLSHLKLVFCGRTLPDESTGGIEDSVVRFEDGDTLVAAIMPRPPPKHLHEDDEDEDDEDLKFHIPESEKLWKRRLLYFLQRKMKFPDILLMVIFSISIKAWIGIILWFSLAHIVYRWDLGPIYILATGFAAILLNLGKRKQGDASAYSIFNEDFRELPGTYNANRVDRDIRAGQF
;
A
#
# COMPACT_ATOMS: atom_id res chain seq x y z
N MET A 1 -37.18 29.72 18.24
CA MET A 1 -36.70 28.32 18.34
C MET A 1 -35.36 28.40 19.04
N GLY A 2 -35.22 27.74 20.19
CA GLY A 2 -34.48 28.25 21.35
C GLY A 2 -32.97 28.46 21.19
N GLU A 3 -32.49 29.58 21.74
CA GLU A 3 -31.08 29.81 22.08
C GLU A 3 -30.62 28.69 23.02
N GLY A 4 -29.87 27.73 22.47
CA GLY A 4 -29.19 26.69 23.25
C GLY A 4 -28.09 27.33 24.08
N GLY A 5 -28.43 27.83 25.26
CA GLY A 5 -27.48 28.46 26.17
C GLY A 5 -26.28 27.56 26.43
N LYS A 6 -25.09 28.08 26.14
CA LYS A 6 -23.80 27.48 26.49
C LYS A 6 -23.78 27.23 27.99
N ARG A 7 -23.60 25.98 28.41
CA ARG A 7 -23.44 25.61 29.82
C ARG A 7 -21.99 25.25 30.07
N GLU A 8 -21.39 25.79 31.10
CA GLU A 8 -20.07 25.35 31.55
C GLU A 8 -20.24 24.02 32.28
N VAL A 9 -19.59 22.96 31.77
CA VAL A 9 -19.61 21.62 32.35
C VAL A 9 -18.21 21.16 32.71
N GLU A 10 -18.09 20.41 33.81
CA GLU A 10 -16.83 19.82 34.24
C GLU A 10 -16.71 18.37 33.75
N ILE A 11 -15.76 18.11 32.86
CA ILE A 11 -15.48 16.76 32.34
C ILE A 11 -14.14 16.22 32.85
N VAL A 12 -14.06 14.89 32.94
CA VAL A 12 -12.85 14.17 33.34
C VAL A 12 -12.13 13.66 32.10
N VAL A 13 -10.95 14.20 31.83
CA VAL A 13 -10.07 13.73 30.75
C VAL A 13 -9.12 12.67 31.28
N LYS A 14 -9.25 11.46 30.75
CA LYS A 14 -8.32 10.35 31.02
C LYS A 14 -7.37 10.20 29.84
N THR A 15 -6.10 10.48 30.07
CA THR A 15 -5.06 10.21 29.08
C THR A 15 -4.67 8.74 29.12
N VAL A 16 -4.50 8.12 27.95
CA VAL A 16 -4.04 6.73 27.84
C VAL A 16 -2.56 6.71 28.19
N GLY A 17 -2.22 6.16 29.36
CA GLY A 17 -0.85 6.11 29.88
C GLY A 17 -0.80 6.25 31.41
N PRO A 18 0.40 6.47 31.99
CA PRO A 18 0.57 6.64 33.44
C PRO A 18 0.08 8.00 33.97
N SER A 19 -0.43 8.86 33.09
CA SER A 19 -0.84 10.22 33.40
C SER A 19 -2.10 10.24 34.26
N ARG A 20 -2.14 11.15 35.23
CA ARG A 20 -3.30 11.32 36.11
C ARG A 20 -4.49 11.87 35.31
N PRO A 21 -5.73 11.44 35.62
CA PRO A 21 -6.92 12.07 35.07
C PRO A 21 -6.98 13.55 35.43
N THR A 22 -7.31 14.38 34.45
CA THR A 22 -7.39 15.84 34.61
C THR A 22 -8.82 16.28 34.44
N LYS A 23 -9.31 17.13 35.35
CA LYS A 23 -10.61 17.76 35.20
C LYS A 23 -10.48 19.04 34.40
N ILE A 24 -11.33 19.22 33.39
CA ILE A 24 -11.38 20.45 32.60
C ILE A 24 -12.81 20.97 32.56
N ARG A 25 -12.95 22.30 32.59
CA ARG A 25 -14.21 22.97 32.39
C ARG A 25 -14.31 23.41 30.94
N ILE A 26 -15.40 23.06 30.29
CA ILE A 26 -15.66 23.35 28.88
C ILE A 26 -17.09 23.85 28.72
N GLU A 27 -17.32 24.69 27.71
CA GLU A 27 -18.68 25.04 27.31
C GLU A 27 -19.31 23.84 26.57
N SER A 28 -20.56 23.49 26.88
CA SER A 28 -21.34 22.48 26.17
C SER A 28 -22.55 23.18 25.54
N PRO A 29 -22.82 23.01 24.24
CA PRO A 29 -22.08 22.23 23.25
C PRO A 29 -20.73 22.85 22.80
N ILE A 30 -19.76 22.02 22.40
CA ILE A 30 -18.45 22.43 21.87
C ILE A 30 -18.12 21.73 20.53
N GLU A 31 -17.41 22.43 19.66
CA GLU A 31 -16.85 21.85 18.44
C GLU A 31 -15.65 20.95 18.76
N VAL A 32 -15.49 19.83 18.06
CA VAL A 32 -14.35 18.91 18.26
C VAL A 32 -13.00 19.63 18.09
N VAL A 33 -12.91 20.60 17.17
CA VAL A 33 -11.68 21.38 16.93
C VAL A 33 -11.32 22.21 18.17
N GLU A 34 -12.29 22.90 18.76
CA GLU A 34 -12.09 23.71 19.97
C GLU A 34 -11.79 22.82 21.17
N LEU A 35 -12.52 21.72 21.34
CA LEU A 35 -12.27 20.73 22.39
C LEU A 35 -10.82 20.21 22.34
N ARG A 36 -10.31 19.90 21.15
CA ARG A 36 -8.92 19.44 20.97
C ARG A 36 -7.91 20.50 21.36
N LYS A 37 -8.16 21.78 21.05
CA LYS A 37 -7.30 22.90 21.49
C LYS A 37 -7.25 23.01 23.01
N VAL A 38 -8.40 22.91 23.68
CA VAL A 38 -8.48 22.97 25.15
C VAL A 38 -7.74 21.79 25.80
N VAL A 39 -7.96 20.57 25.31
CA VAL A 39 -7.29 19.36 25.83
C VAL A 39 -5.78 19.40 25.55
N ALA A 40 -5.36 19.82 24.35
CA ALA A 40 -3.96 19.97 23.99
C ALA A 40 -3.24 21.02 24.84
N ALA A 41 -3.89 22.16 25.11
CA ALA A 41 -3.34 23.22 25.95
C ALA A 41 -3.12 22.77 27.40
N LYS A 42 -4.02 21.93 27.94
CA LYS A 42 -3.87 21.37 29.30
C LYS A 42 -2.88 20.20 29.38
N GLY A 43 -2.76 19.42 28.31
CA GLY A 43 -1.89 18.23 28.25
C GLY A 43 -0.46 18.49 27.74
N CYS A 44 -0.15 19.70 27.26
CA CYS A 44 1.12 20.00 26.56
C CYS A 44 1.40 19.02 25.40
N HIS A 45 0.38 18.65 24.63
CA HIS A 45 0.50 17.71 23.52
C HIS A 45 0.19 18.39 22.18
N SER A 46 0.89 17.98 21.12
CA SER A 46 0.58 18.47 19.77
C SER A 46 -0.79 17.94 19.32
N LEU A 47 -1.60 18.81 18.71
CA LEU A 47 -2.90 18.48 18.14
C LEU A 47 -2.83 17.27 17.21
N SER A 48 -1.75 17.15 16.43
CA SER A 48 -1.52 16.07 15.46
C SER A 48 -1.38 14.68 16.07
N HIS A 49 -0.99 14.58 17.34
CA HIS A 49 -0.79 13.30 18.02
C HIS A 49 -1.95 12.93 18.96
N LEU A 50 -2.99 13.76 19.02
CA LEU A 50 -4.09 13.60 19.97
C LEU A 50 -5.30 12.97 19.30
N LYS A 51 -5.67 11.77 19.74
CA LYS A 51 -6.91 11.09 19.35
C LYS A 51 -7.89 11.10 20.52
N LEU A 52 -9.06 11.70 20.32
CA LEU A 52 -10.09 11.79 21.36
C LEU A 52 -11.17 10.72 21.15
N VAL A 53 -11.59 10.09 22.24
CA VAL A 53 -12.65 9.08 22.26
C VAL A 53 -13.66 9.43 23.33
N PHE A 54 -14.92 9.58 22.91
CA PHE A 54 -16.06 9.87 23.78
C PHE A 54 -17.14 8.80 23.59
N CYS A 55 -17.61 8.20 24.68
CA CYS A 55 -18.63 7.13 24.66
C CYS A 55 -18.35 6.00 23.65
N GLY A 56 -17.09 5.58 23.54
CA GLY A 56 -16.66 4.52 22.60
C GLY A 56 -16.57 4.96 21.13
N ARG A 57 -16.86 6.23 20.81
CA ARG A 57 -16.74 6.80 19.46
C ARG A 57 -15.48 7.66 19.37
N THR A 58 -14.70 7.45 18.32
CA THR A 58 -13.56 8.31 18.01
C THR A 58 -14.07 9.63 17.44
N LEU A 59 -13.70 10.74 18.06
CA LEU A 59 -14.00 12.07 17.52
C LEU A 59 -13.10 12.31 16.29
N PRO A 60 -13.66 12.81 15.18
CA PRO A 60 -12.93 12.97 13.94
C PRO A 60 -11.78 13.97 14.08
N ASP A 61 -10.69 13.68 13.38
CA ASP A 61 -9.53 14.57 13.25
C ASP A 61 -9.61 15.31 11.91
N GLU A 62 -8.97 16.48 11.83
CA GLU A 62 -8.76 17.26 10.61
C GLU A 62 -8.10 16.41 9.50
N SER A 63 -7.24 15.45 9.90
CA SER A 63 -6.60 14.46 9.02
C SER A 63 -7.53 13.37 8.47
N THR A 64 -8.70 13.17 9.07
CA THR A 64 -9.66 12.11 8.69
C THR A 64 -10.62 12.54 7.58
N GLY A 65 -10.51 13.78 7.08
CA GLY A 65 -11.21 14.23 5.86
C GLY A 65 -12.74 14.33 6.00
N GLY A 66 -13.25 14.45 7.23
CA GLY A 66 -14.65 14.73 7.50
C GLY A 66 -14.89 16.24 7.62
N ILE A 67 -15.65 16.81 6.68
CA ILE A 67 -16.13 18.21 6.65
C ILE A 67 -17.30 18.38 7.65
N GLU A 68 -17.21 17.75 8.81
CA GLU A 68 -18.26 17.85 9.82
C GLU A 68 -17.63 18.44 11.07
N ASP A 69 -17.84 19.75 11.25
CA ASP A 69 -17.76 20.44 12.54
C ASP A 69 -18.75 19.75 13.48
N SER A 70 -18.32 18.60 14.00
CA SER A 70 -19.16 17.72 14.79
C SER A 70 -19.25 18.39 16.15
N VAL A 71 -20.42 18.91 16.45
CA VAL A 71 -20.69 19.51 17.75
C VAL A 71 -20.98 18.39 18.74
N VAL A 72 -20.19 18.33 19.81
CA VAL A 72 -20.34 17.32 20.88
C VAL A 72 -20.98 17.99 22.10
N ARG A 73 -21.95 17.30 22.68
CA ARG A 73 -22.59 17.69 23.93
C ARG A 73 -22.01 16.86 25.05
N PHE A 74 -21.59 17.53 26.11
CA PHE A 74 -21.09 16.94 27.34
C PHE A 74 -22.03 17.28 28.50
N GLU A 75 -22.12 16.36 29.45
CA GLU A 75 -22.75 16.52 30.76
C GLU A 75 -21.69 16.57 31.87
N ASP A 76 -22.08 17.05 33.06
CA ASP A 76 -21.17 17.11 34.21
C ASP A 76 -20.75 15.71 34.66
N GLY A 77 -19.42 15.52 34.78
CA GLY A 77 -18.82 14.24 35.16
C GLY A 77 -18.53 13.31 33.98
N ASP A 78 -18.82 13.72 32.75
CA ASP A 78 -18.52 12.92 31.56
C ASP A 78 -17.02 12.61 31.45
N THR A 79 -16.72 11.41 30.93
CA THR A 79 -15.34 10.96 30.76
C THR A 79 -14.92 11.03 29.29
N LEU A 80 -13.89 11.81 29.01
CA LEU A 80 -13.24 11.89 27.71
C LEU A 80 -11.91 11.14 27.76
N VAL A 81 -11.69 10.22 26.81
CA VAL A 81 -10.41 9.49 26.72
C VAL A 81 -9.54 10.15 25.67
N ALA A 82 -8.32 10.54 26.06
CA ALA A 82 -7.32 11.15 25.22
C ALA A 82 -6.17 10.16 24.98
N ALA A 83 -6.08 9.61 23.77
CA ALA A 83 -4.97 8.75 23.38
C ALA A 83 -3.87 9.58 22.70
N ILE A 84 -2.63 9.41 23.16
CA ILE A 84 -1.46 10.06 22.57
C ILE A 84 -0.82 9.07 21.61
N MET A 85 -0.82 9.40 20.32
CA MET A 85 -0.19 8.58 19.29
C MET A 85 1.33 8.78 19.37
N PRO A 86 2.12 7.73 19.65
CA PRO A 86 3.57 7.84 19.67
C PRO A 86 4.07 8.29 18.29
N ARG A 87 5.22 8.97 18.27
CA ARG A 87 5.89 9.28 17.00
C ARG A 87 6.16 7.95 16.28
N PRO A 88 5.83 7.83 14.99
CA PRO A 88 6.19 6.64 14.24
C PRO A 88 7.71 6.45 14.33
N PRO A 89 8.19 5.21 14.47
CA PRO A 89 9.62 4.94 14.48
C PRO A 89 10.23 5.56 13.23
N PRO A 90 11.34 6.29 13.38
CA PRO A 90 11.86 7.05 12.27
C PRO A 90 12.46 6.09 11.23
N LYS A 91 12.15 6.34 9.95
CA LYS A 91 12.39 5.42 8.82
C LYS A 91 13.87 5.20 8.42
N HIS A 92 14.83 5.54 9.27
CA HIS A 92 16.27 5.51 8.94
C HIS A 92 16.94 4.16 9.26
N LEU A 93 16.28 3.06 8.91
CA LEU A 93 16.88 1.72 8.83
C LEU A 93 16.56 1.09 7.47
N HIS A 94 16.56 1.94 6.43
CA HIS A 94 16.59 1.55 5.02
C HIS A 94 17.64 2.45 4.34
N GLU A 95 18.84 2.42 4.91
CA GLU A 95 20.06 2.71 4.18
C GLU A 95 20.77 1.37 4.12
N ASP A 96 21.13 0.95 2.91
CA ASP A 96 21.72 -0.32 2.50
C ASP A 96 20.69 -1.37 2.01
N ASP A 97 20.97 -1.83 0.78
CA ASP A 97 20.36 -2.91 0.00
C ASP A 97 19.18 -2.50 -0.92
N GLU A 98 19.48 -1.58 -1.85
CA GLU A 98 18.95 -1.67 -3.22
C GLU A 98 19.61 -2.85 -3.94
N ASP A 99 19.35 -4.08 -3.51
CA ASP A 99 19.55 -5.26 -4.33
C ASP A 99 18.16 -5.83 -4.66
N GLU A 100 17.84 -5.77 -5.95
CA GLU A 100 16.73 -6.50 -6.56
C GLU A 100 16.88 -7.99 -6.22
N ASP A 101 15.77 -8.63 -5.88
CA ASP A 101 15.60 -10.09 -5.69
C ASP A 101 15.91 -10.63 -4.29
N ASP A 102 15.00 -10.44 -3.33
CA ASP A 102 14.81 -11.45 -2.27
C ASP A 102 13.32 -11.68 -1.98
N GLU A 103 12.87 -12.87 -2.37
CA GLU A 103 11.59 -13.48 -2.07
C GLU A 103 11.53 -13.87 -0.58
N ASP A 104 11.32 -12.92 0.32
CA ASP A 104 10.88 -13.22 1.68
C ASP A 104 9.36 -13.01 1.78
N LEU A 105 8.63 -14.13 1.79
CA LEU A 105 7.20 -14.21 2.09
C LEU A 105 6.93 -13.84 3.56
N LYS A 106 7.08 -12.56 3.90
CA LYS A 106 6.43 -11.93 5.04
C LYS A 106 5.22 -11.19 4.51
N PHE A 107 4.03 -11.52 5.03
CA PHE A 107 2.80 -10.79 4.74
C PHE A 107 2.95 -9.31 5.12
N HIS A 108 3.39 -8.50 4.15
CA HIS A 108 3.25 -7.06 4.18
C HIS A 108 1.84 -6.73 3.77
N ILE A 109 1.01 -6.37 4.75
CA ILE A 109 -0.20 -5.59 4.48
C ILE A 109 0.31 -4.33 3.78
N PRO A 110 -0.11 -4.03 2.52
CA PRO A 110 0.37 -2.85 1.82
C PRO A 110 -0.22 -1.61 2.50
N GLU A 111 0.47 -1.11 3.53
CA GLU A 111 0.18 0.18 4.12
C GLU A 111 0.64 1.27 3.14
N SER A 112 -0.33 2.08 2.71
CA SER A 112 -0.14 3.53 2.56
C SER A 112 0.52 4.09 1.30
N GLU A 113 0.42 3.43 0.15
CA GLU A 113 1.07 3.92 -1.07
C GLU A 113 0.23 4.88 -1.95
N LYS A 114 -0.87 5.48 -1.45
CA LYS A 114 -1.45 6.78 -1.91
C LYS A 114 -2.94 6.91 -1.57
N LEU A 115 -3.32 7.96 -0.85
CA LEU A 115 -4.72 8.29 -0.50
C LEU A 115 -5.66 8.40 -1.72
N TRP A 116 -5.14 8.80 -2.89
CA TRP A 116 -5.94 8.86 -4.12
C TRP A 116 -6.31 7.48 -4.65
N LYS A 117 -5.48 6.45 -4.43
CA LYS A 117 -5.79 5.06 -4.80
C LYS A 117 -7.00 4.58 -3.99
N ARG A 118 -7.02 4.87 -2.68
CA ARG A 118 -8.16 4.57 -1.79
C ARG A 118 -9.43 5.35 -2.19
N ARG A 119 -9.28 6.60 -2.62
CA ARG A 119 -10.39 7.43 -3.12
C ARG A 119 -10.94 6.92 -4.46
N LEU A 120 -10.06 6.47 -5.36
CA LEU A 120 -10.43 5.83 -6.63
C LEU A 120 -11.15 4.50 -6.38
N LEU A 121 -10.60 3.67 -5.48
CA LEU A 121 -11.15 2.36 -5.13
C LEU A 121 -12.58 2.51 -4.57
N TYR A 122 -12.77 3.45 -3.66
CA TYR A 122 -14.10 3.75 -3.09
C TYR A 122 -15.07 4.33 -4.14
N PHE A 123 -14.59 5.21 -5.03
CA PHE A 123 -15.41 5.78 -6.10
C PHE A 123 -15.83 4.72 -7.14
N LEU A 124 -14.92 3.81 -7.51
CA LEU A 124 -15.15 2.77 -8.50
C LEU A 124 -16.06 1.65 -7.95
N GLN A 125 -15.85 1.25 -6.68
CA GLN A 125 -16.73 0.29 -6.00
C GLN A 125 -18.17 0.82 -5.90
N ARG A 126 -18.34 2.10 -5.53
CA ARG A 126 -19.66 2.69 -5.32
C ARG A 126 -20.46 2.86 -6.61
N LYS A 127 -19.80 3.04 -7.76
CA LYS A 127 -20.49 3.30 -9.03
C LYS A 127 -20.59 2.10 -9.97
N MET A 128 -19.69 1.12 -9.88
CA MET A 128 -19.55 0.09 -10.93
C MET A 128 -19.51 -1.38 -10.45
N LYS A 129 -19.57 -1.70 -9.15
CA LYS A 129 -19.49 -3.09 -8.65
C LYS A 129 -18.32 -3.90 -9.27
N PHE A 130 -17.17 -3.26 -9.48
CA PHE A 130 -16.01 -3.97 -10.04
C PHE A 130 -15.49 -5.02 -9.04
N PRO A 131 -15.22 -6.27 -9.47
CA PRO A 131 -14.61 -7.28 -8.61
C PRO A 131 -13.24 -6.82 -8.12
N ASP A 132 -12.99 -6.95 -6.81
CA ASP A 132 -11.74 -6.51 -6.17
C ASP A 132 -10.48 -7.19 -6.78
N ILE A 133 -10.67 -8.38 -7.37
CA ILE A 133 -9.60 -9.14 -8.04
C ILE A 133 -9.02 -8.36 -9.23
N LEU A 134 -9.86 -7.72 -10.04
CA LEU A 134 -9.39 -6.96 -11.21
C LEU A 134 -8.62 -5.72 -10.78
N LEU A 135 -9.08 -5.05 -9.72
CA LEU A 135 -8.40 -3.90 -9.15
C LEU A 135 -7.02 -4.28 -8.62
N MET A 136 -6.91 -5.43 -7.94
CA MET A 136 -5.65 -5.95 -7.45
C MET A 136 -4.67 -6.25 -8.59
N VAL A 137 -5.13 -6.89 -9.67
CA VAL A 137 -4.31 -7.18 -10.85
C VAL A 137 -3.86 -5.90 -11.55
N ILE A 138 -4.78 -4.97 -11.79
CA ILE A 138 -4.47 -3.70 -12.46
C ILE A 138 -3.45 -2.89 -11.67
N PHE A 139 -3.58 -2.90 -10.35
CA PHE A 139 -2.72 -2.16 -9.46
C PHE A 139 -1.35 -2.82 -9.22
N SER A 140 -1.28 -4.14 -9.35
CA SER A 140 -0.02 -4.90 -9.29
C SER A 140 0.90 -4.64 -10.49
N ILE A 141 0.34 -4.20 -11.62
CA ILE A 141 1.11 -3.94 -12.85
C ILE A 141 1.67 -2.51 -12.82
N SER A 142 2.96 -2.36 -13.12
CA SER A 142 3.63 -1.05 -13.15
C SER A 142 3.05 -0.13 -14.22
N ILE A 143 3.09 1.18 -13.99
CA ILE A 143 2.60 2.17 -14.97
C ILE A 143 3.36 2.09 -16.31
N LYS A 144 4.64 1.71 -16.28
CA LYS A 144 5.47 1.49 -17.47
C LYS A 144 4.94 0.33 -18.31
N ALA A 145 4.53 -0.76 -17.66
CA ALA A 145 3.91 -1.90 -18.33
C ALA A 145 2.53 -1.55 -18.90
N TRP A 146 1.71 -0.77 -18.18
CA TRP A 146 0.42 -0.28 -18.69
C TRP A 146 0.58 0.55 -19.97
N ILE A 147 1.56 1.45 -20.02
CA ILE A 147 1.87 2.22 -21.23
C ILE A 147 2.23 1.27 -22.39
N GLY A 148 3.06 0.26 -22.12
CA GLY A 148 3.42 -0.78 -23.09
C GLY A 148 2.20 -1.56 -23.62
N ILE A 149 1.31 -1.99 -22.74
CA ILE A 149 0.08 -2.73 -23.09
C ILE A 149 -0.83 -1.86 -23.96
N ILE A 150 -1.09 -0.61 -23.55
CA ILE A 150 -1.94 0.32 -24.29
C ILE A 150 -1.33 0.63 -25.66
N LEU A 151 -0.02 0.86 -25.72
CA LEU A 151 0.71 1.10 -26.96
C LEU A 151 0.59 -0.11 -27.89
N TRP A 152 0.80 -1.32 -27.37
CA TRP A 152 0.68 -2.57 -28.11
C TRP A 152 -0.72 -2.75 -28.71
N PHE A 153 -1.78 -2.58 -27.91
CA PHE A 153 -3.17 -2.65 -28.38
C PHE A 153 -3.51 -1.56 -29.41
N SER A 154 -3.00 -0.34 -29.23
CA SER A 154 -3.19 0.76 -30.18
C SER A 154 -2.55 0.43 -31.53
N LEU A 155 -1.35 -0.16 -31.50
CA LEU A 155 -0.64 -0.61 -32.70
C LEU A 155 -1.41 -1.73 -33.41
N ALA A 156 -2.00 -2.66 -32.66
CA ALA A 156 -2.87 -3.70 -33.22
C ALA A 156 -4.08 -3.11 -33.95
N HIS A 157 -4.71 -2.07 -33.39
CA HIS A 157 -5.85 -1.39 -34.02
C HIS A 157 -5.47 -0.69 -35.34
N ILE A 158 -4.29 -0.06 -35.38
CA ILE A 158 -3.78 0.61 -36.59
C ILE A 158 -3.50 -0.42 -37.69
N VAL A 159 -2.86 -1.53 -37.36
CA VAL A 159 -2.51 -2.60 -38.32
C VAL A 159 -3.78 -3.28 -38.86
N TYR A 160 -4.79 -3.47 -38.03
CA TYR A 160 -6.09 -3.99 -38.49
C TYR A 160 -6.70 -3.10 -39.58
N ARG A 161 -6.59 -1.76 -39.46
CA ARG A 161 -7.06 -0.84 -40.50
C ARG A 161 -6.28 -0.94 -41.82
N TRP A 162 -5.08 -1.49 -41.80
CA TRP A 162 -4.22 -1.61 -42.97
C TRP A 162 -4.22 -3.04 -43.56
N ASP A 163 -5.10 -3.94 -43.07
CA ASP A 163 -5.17 -5.36 -43.43
C ASP A 163 -3.86 -6.16 -43.21
N LEU A 164 -2.92 -5.62 -42.43
CA LEU A 164 -1.62 -6.25 -42.13
C LEU A 164 -1.67 -7.11 -40.84
N GLY A 165 -2.88 -7.50 -40.41
CA GLY A 165 -3.09 -8.26 -39.16
C GLY A 165 -2.20 -9.49 -38.99
N PRO A 166 -2.08 -10.38 -40.00
CA PRO A 166 -1.22 -11.56 -39.90
C PRO A 166 0.26 -11.22 -39.67
N ILE A 167 0.76 -10.15 -40.30
CA ILE A 167 2.16 -9.70 -40.18
C ILE A 167 2.44 -9.19 -38.77
N TYR A 168 1.48 -8.49 -38.16
CA TYR A 168 1.61 -8.02 -36.78
C TYR A 168 1.66 -9.17 -35.78
N ILE A 169 0.83 -10.20 -35.95
CA ILE A 169 0.86 -11.40 -35.09
C ILE A 169 2.19 -12.14 -35.27
N LEU A 170 2.67 -12.27 -36.51
CA LEU A 170 3.94 -12.91 -36.80
C LEU A 170 5.11 -12.15 -36.16
N ALA A 171 5.17 -10.83 -36.35
CA ALA A 171 6.23 -9.98 -35.82
C ALA A 171 6.22 -9.93 -34.28
N THR A 172 5.03 -9.85 -33.66
CA THR A 172 4.91 -9.88 -32.19
C THR A 172 5.31 -11.24 -31.62
N GLY A 173 4.96 -12.35 -32.29
CA GLY A 173 5.41 -13.70 -31.92
C GLY A 173 6.92 -13.86 -32.01
N PHE A 174 7.53 -13.45 -33.13
CA PHE A 174 8.98 -13.46 -33.29
C PHE A 174 9.68 -12.57 -32.26
N ALA A 175 9.17 -11.36 -32.01
CA ALA A 175 9.71 -10.48 -30.99
C ALA A 175 9.61 -11.09 -29.59
N ALA A 176 8.48 -11.73 -29.24
CA ALA A 176 8.31 -12.40 -27.96
C ALA A 176 9.32 -13.56 -27.79
N ILE A 177 9.53 -14.35 -28.84
CA ILE A 177 10.57 -15.40 -28.84
C ILE A 177 11.95 -14.78 -28.63
N LEU A 178 12.34 -13.79 -29.43
CA LEU A 178 13.66 -13.15 -29.34
C LEU A 178 13.90 -12.45 -28.00
N LEU A 179 12.88 -11.83 -27.41
CA LEU A 179 12.96 -11.21 -26.08
C LEU A 179 13.03 -12.27 -24.98
N ASN A 180 12.43 -13.45 -25.18
CA ASN A 180 12.48 -14.60 -24.28
C ASN A 180 13.74 -15.47 -24.50
N LEU A 181 14.59 -15.16 -25.49
CA LEU A 181 15.88 -15.82 -25.71
C LEU A 181 16.99 -15.36 -24.73
N GLY A 182 16.65 -14.50 -23.76
CA GLY A 182 17.57 -14.05 -22.71
C GLY A 182 18.27 -15.22 -21.99
N LYS A 183 19.49 -14.98 -21.53
CA LYS A 183 20.38 -15.99 -20.93
C LYS A 183 19.68 -16.72 -19.78
N ARG A 184 19.22 -17.94 -20.04
CA ARG A 184 18.72 -18.85 -18.99
C ARG A 184 19.84 -19.14 -18.01
N LYS A 185 19.58 -19.01 -16.71
CA LYS A 185 20.56 -19.34 -15.68
C LYS A 185 20.69 -20.87 -15.63
N GLN A 186 21.90 -21.35 -15.38
CA GLN A 186 22.18 -22.79 -15.28
C GLN A 186 21.38 -23.35 -14.08
N GLY A 187 20.34 -24.15 -14.35
CA GLY A 187 19.38 -24.64 -13.35
C GLY A 187 17.90 -24.38 -13.70
N ASP A 188 17.61 -23.55 -14.71
CA ASP A 188 16.23 -23.35 -15.17
C ASP A 188 15.66 -24.61 -15.82
N ALA A 189 14.38 -24.90 -15.55
CA ALA A 189 13.63 -26.02 -16.08
C ALA A 189 13.75 -26.11 -17.62
N SER A 190 14.62 -27.01 -18.10
CA SER A 190 14.67 -27.35 -19.52
C SER A 190 13.58 -28.38 -19.84
N ALA A 191 13.12 -28.42 -21.09
CA ALA A 191 12.12 -29.40 -21.53
C ALA A 191 12.53 -30.86 -21.28
N TYR A 192 13.84 -31.13 -21.13
CA TYR A 192 14.41 -32.44 -20.84
C TYR A 192 14.64 -32.69 -19.35
N SER A 193 14.62 -31.64 -18.54
CA SER A 193 14.74 -31.69 -17.09
C SER A 193 13.47 -32.17 -16.39
N ILE A 194 12.33 -32.19 -17.08
CA ILE A 194 11.06 -32.68 -16.53
C ILE A 194 11.10 -34.17 -16.20
N PHE A 195 12.11 -34.89 -16.72
CA PHE A 195 12.32 -36.32 -16.49
C PHE A 195 13.37 -36.60 -15.38
N ASN A 196 13.89 -35.58 -14.69
CA ASN A 196 14.90 -35.73 -13.65
C ASN A 196 14.57 -34.83 -12.44
N GLU A 197 14.39 -35.40 -11.24
CA GLU A 197 13.96 -34.66 -10.04
C GLU A 197 14.95 -33.55 -9.60
N ASP A 198 16.24 -33.71 -9.91
CA ASP A 198 17.28 -32.78 -9.46
C ASP A 198 17.63 -31.67 -10.47
N PHE A 199 16.92 -31.57 -11.60
CA PHE A 199 17.27 -30.65 -12.69
C PHE A 199 18.71 -30.75 -13.20
N ARG A 200 19.35 -31.90 -12.95
CA ARG A 200 20.75 -32.15 -13.35
C ARG A 200 20.79 -32.55 -14.82
N GLU A 201 21.72 -31.95 -15.54
CA GLU A 201 22.08 -32.36 -16.89
C GLU A 201 22.43 -33.86 -16.89
N LEU A 202 21.86 -34.61 -17.84
CA LEU A 202 22.10 -36.04 -17.93
C LEU A 202 23.59 -36.30 -18.20
N PRO A 203 24.26 -37.21 -17.46
CA PRO A 203 25.65 -37.53 -17.70
C PRO A 203 25.79 -38.10 -19.11
N GLY A 204 26.53 -37.40 -19.98
CA GLY A 204 26.76 -37.80 -21.38
C GLY A 204 26.32 -36.77 -22.42
N THR A 205 25.56 -35.72 -22.06
CA THR A 205 25.31 -34.61 -22.98
C THR A 205 26.52 -33.67 -23.07
N TYR A 206 26.87 -33.29 -24.30
CA TYR A 206 27.98 -32.37 -24.58
C TYR A 206 27.68 -30.98 -23.99
N ASN A 207 28.41 -30.58 -22.96
CA ASN A 207 28.28 -29.28 -22.32
C ASN A 207 29.55 -28.44 -22.55
N ALA A 208 29.40 -27.28 -23.18
CA ALA A 208 30.51 -26.38 -23.51
C ALA A 208 31.27 -25.92 -22.26
N ASN A 209 30.59 -25.78 -21.11
CA ASN A 209 31.23 -25.40 -19.85
C ASN A 209 32.08 -26.54 -19.26
N ARG A 210 31.71 -27.81 -19.51
CA ARG A 210 32.55 -28.96 -19.15
C ARG A 210 33.80 -29.00 -20.03
N VAL A 211 33.62 -28.85 -21.34
CA VAL A 211 34.73 -28.86 -22.29
C VAL A 211 35.71 -27.72 -22.02
N ASP A 212 35.24 -26.49 -21.77
CA ASP A 212 36.14 -25.36 -21.42
C ASP A 212 36.91 -25.64 -20.13
N ARG A 213 36.25 -26.24 -19.13
CA ARG A 213 36.89 -26.62 -17.87
C ARG A 213 37.89 -27.75 -18.05
N ASP A 214 37.57 -28.78 -18.82
CA ASP A 214 38.44 -29.94 -19.05
C ASP A 214 39.67 -29.52 -19.88
N ILE A 215 39.48 -28.63 -20.88
CA ILE A 215 40.56 -27.96 -21.62
C ILE A 215 41.45 -27.16 -20.66
N ARG A 216 40.86 -26.38 -19.75
CA ARG A 216 41.60 -25.54 -18.80
C ARG A 216 42.29 -26.35 -17.69
N ALA A 217 41.71 -27.48 -17.30
CA ALA A 217 42.25 -28.41 -16.32
C ALA A 217 43.26 -29.40 -16.93
N GLY A 218 43.46 -29.37 -18.25
CA GLY A 218 44.39 -30.25 -18.96
C GLY A 218 43.97 -31.71 -18.94
N GLN A 219 42.69 -32.02 -18.74
CA GLN A 219 42.15 -33.37 -18.79
C GLN A 219 41.65 -33.66 -20.22
N PHE A 220 42.49 -34.35 -21.00
CA PHE A 220 42.15 -34.94 -22.29
C PHE A 220 42.42 -36.44 -22.26
#